data_AF-A0A7S0ZGW7-F1
#
_entry.id   AF-A0A7S0ZGW7-F1
#
_cell.length_a   1.000
_cell.length_b   1.000
_cell.length_c   1.000
_cell.angle_alpha   90.00
_cell.angle_beta   90.00
_cell.angle_gamma   90.00
#
_symmetry.space_group_name_H-M   'P 1'
#
loop_
_entity.id
_entity.type
_entity.pdbx_description
1 polymer ?
#
loop_
_entity_poly.entity_id
_entity_poly.type
_entity_poly.pdbx_seq_one_letter_code
_entity_poly.pdbx_strand_id
1 'polypeptide(L)'
;MRQIVNRVGHYDLLKGKIMASLFFEPSTRTSGSFQAAMQRLGGTVITMHDVSSSSLAKGESLEDTVKTLECYSDVLVMRHPTAGAVRQAAMISRKPVINAGDGIGEHPTQALLDVFTIREELGTVNGITVTFVGDLKNGRTVHSLARLL
;
A
#
# COMPACT_ATOMS: atom_id res chain seq x y z
N MET A 1 -16.60 0.94 -1.29
CA MET A 1 -16.21 1.64 -0.05
C MET A 1 -17.07 2.87 0.23
N ARG A 2 -17.11 3.93 -0.60
CA ARG A 2 -17.91 5.17 -0.33
C ARG A 2 -19.36 4.90 0.08
N GLN A 3 -20.10 4.11 -0.70
CA GLN A 3 -21.49 3.75 -0.39
C GLN A 3 -21.65 2.98 0.93
N ILE A 4 -20.70 2.10 1.25
CA ILE A 4 -20.70 1.29 2.47
C ILE A 4 -20.47 2.18 3.69
N VAL A 5 -19.43 3.04 3.63
CA VAL A 5 -19.10 3.98 4.71
C VAL A 5 -20.26 4.94 4.95
N ASN A 6 -20.89 5.47 3.90
CA ASN A 6 -22.01 6.40 4.03
C ASN A 6 -23.28 5.76 4.61
N ARG A 7 -23.51 4.46 4.37
CA ARG A 7 -24.74 3.79 4.82
C ARG A 7 -24.62 3.13 6.19
N VAL A 8 -23.50 2.46 6.46
CA VAL A 8 -23.36 1.54 7.61
C VAL A 8 -22.12 1.87 8.46
N GLY A 9 -21.20 2.68 7.93
CA GLY A 9 -19.94 3.04 8.60
C GLY A 9 -18.91 1.92 8.59
N HIS A 10 -19.27 0.66 8.81
CA HIS A 10 -18.37 -0.50 8.77
C HIS A 10 -19.10 -1.72 8.19
N TYR A 11 -18.34 -2.73 7.76
CA TYR A 11 -18.87 -3.98 7.22
C TYR A 11 -17.93 -5.13 7.52
N ASP A 12 -18.43 -6.33 7.85
CA ASP A 12 -17.62 -7.45 8.32
C ASP A 12 -17.06 -8.36 7.20
N LEU A 13 -16.76 -7.82 6.01
CA LEU A 13 -16.29 -8.63 4.86
C LEU A 13 -14.97 -9.35 5.12
N LEU A 14 -14.09 -8.74 5.91
CA LEU A 14 -12.75 -9.23 6.26
C LEU A 14 -12.66 -9.56 7.75
N LYS A 15 -13.80 -9.86 8.40
CA LYS A 15 -13.80 -10.26 9.81
C LYS A 15 -12.90 -11.47 10.04
N GLY A 16 -12.03 -11.36 11.04
CA GLY A 16 -11.03 -12.39 11.36
C GLY A 16 -9.81 -12.41 10.44
N LYS A 17 -9.71 -11.49 9.47
CA LYS A 17 -8.52 -11.31 8.64
C LYS A 17 -7.58 -10.27 9.22
N ILE A 18 -6.29 -10.52 9.07
CA ILE A 18 -5.23 -9.68 9.64
C ILE A 18 -4.35 -9.12 8.51
N MET A 19 -4.16 -7.81 8.48
CA MET A 19 -3.17 -7.15 7.61
C MET A 19 -1.90 -6.84 8.39
N ALA A 20 -0.73 -7.20 7.86
CA ALA A 20 0.53 -6.66 8.35
C ALA A 20 0.89 -5.37 7.60
N SER A 21 1.18 -4.29 8.33
CA SER A 21 1.59 -3.00 7.79
C SER A 21 3.09 -2.77 8.05
N LEU A 22 3.92 -2.99 7.02
CA LEU A 22 5.37 -2.92 7.05
C LEU A 22 5.87 -1.63 6.38
N PHE A 23 6.06 -0.57 7.15
CA PHE A 23 6.54 0.72 6.63
C PHE A 23 7.95 0.99 7.13
N PHE A 24 8.94 0.81 6.25
CA PHE A 24 10.35 1.05 6.52
C PHE A 24 10.78 2.51 6.24
N GLU A 25 9.91 3.27 5.57
CA GLU A 25 9.99 4.72 5.45
C GLU A 25 8.64 5.34 5.92
N PRO A 26 8.67 6.51 6.58
CA PRO A 26 7.47 7.09 7.18
C PRO A 26 6.42 7.48 6.12
N SER A 27 5.15 7.18 6.42
CA SER A 27 4.02 7.66 5.61
C SER A 27 2.70 7.65 6.38
N THR A 28 2.22 8.84 6.75
CA THR A 28 0.95 9.00 7.45
C THR A 28 -0.25 8.67 6.55
N ARG A 29 -0.26 9.20 5.32
CA ARG A 29 -1.42 9.07 4.42
C ARG A 29 -1.62 7.63 3.95
N THR A 30 -0.54 7.00 3.47
CA THR A 30 -0.63 5.64 2.93
C THR A 30 -0.91 4.63 4.04
N SER A 31 -0.18 4.71 5.17
CA SER A 31 -0.39 3.77 6.28
C SER A 31 -1.79 3.94 6.88
N GLY A 32 -2.21 5.19 7.14
CA GLY A 32 -3.53 5.50 7.68
C GLY A 32 -4.68 5.05 6.76
N SER A 33 -4.54 5.20 5.43
CA SER A 33 -5.59 4.81 4.50
C SER A 33 -5.77 3.29 4.41
N PHE A 34 -4.67 2.50 4.40
CA PHE A 34 -4.75 1.05 4.45
C PHE A 34 -5.32 0.54 5.78
N GLN A 35 -4.87 1.12 6.90
CA GLN A 35 -5.39 0.77 8.23
C GLN A 35 -6.90 1.03 8.32
N ALA A 36 -7.33 2.22 7.92
CA ALA A 36 -8.75 2.57 7.88
C ALA A 36 -9.53 1.64 6.95
N ALA A 37 -9.00 1.29 5.77
CA ALA A 37 -9.67 0.38 4.84
C ALA A 37 -9.86 -1.02 5.44
N MET A 38 -8.83 -1.59 6.07
CA MET A 38 -8.92 -2.92 6.70
C MET A 38 -9.91 -2.91 7.87
N GLN A 39 -9.85 -1.90 8.74
CA GLN A 39 -10.77 -1.77 9.87
C GLN A 39 -12.22 -1.53 9.44
N ARG A 40 -12.46 -0.73 8.41
CA ARG A 40 -13.81 -0.52 7.84
C ARG A 40 -14.41 -1.79 7.26
N LEU A 41 -13.57 -2.75 6.89
CA LEU A 41 -13.95 -4.08 6.41
C LEU A 41 -13.98 -5.13 7.54
N GLY A 42 -13.86 -4.73 8.81
CA GLY A 42 -13.97 -5.62 9.98
C GLY A 42 -12.72 -6.46 10.27
N GLY A 43 -11.64 -6.24 9.51
CA GLY A 43 -10.35 -6.88 9.76
C GLY A 43 -9.51 -6.15 10.80
N THR A 44 -8.40 -6.75 11.18
CA THR A 44 -7.43 -6.18 12.14
C THR A 44 -6.09 -5.90 11.47
N VAL A 45 -5.27 -5.08 12.14
CA VAL A 45 -3.97 -4.68 11.60
C VAL A 45 -2.88 -4.90 12.64
N ILE A 46 -1.80 -5.53 12.20
CA ILE A 46 -0.53 -5.58 12.92
C ILE A 46 0.38 -4.55 12.26
N THR A 47 0.77 -3.51 13.01
CA THR A 47 1.64 -2.45 12.50
C THR A 47 3.07 -2.70 12.98
N MET A 48 4.02 -2.72 12.05
CA MET A 48 5.42 -2.70 12.41
C MET A 48 5.74 -1.31 12.97
N HIS A 49 6.17 -1.25 14.23
CA HIS A 49 6.67 -0.02 14.84
C HIS A 49 8.00 0.40 14.21
N ASP A 50 8.39 1.66 14.43
CA ASP A 50 9.53 2.31 13.80
C ASP A 50 10.76 1.40 13.68
N VAL A 51 11.47 1.48 12.55
CA VAL A 51 12.59 0.57 12.23
C VAL A 51 13.62 0.57 13.36
N SER A 52 13.84 1.73 13.97
CA SER A 52 14.69 1.99 15.15
C SER A 52 14.31 1.20 16.41
N SER A 53 13.03 0.84 16.56
CA SER A 53 12.44 0.11 17.69
C SER A 53 12.12 -1.36 17.37
N SER A 54 12.30 -1.77 16.12
CA SER A 54 11.96 -3.10 15.63
C SER A 54 13.18 -4.04 15.59
N SER A 55 12.95 -5.33 15.39
CA SER A 55 14.01 -6.35 15.22
C SER A 55 14.96 -6.05 14.04
N LEU A 56 14.56 -5.20 13.09
CA LEU A 56 15.45 -4.69 12.04
C LEU A 56 16.62 -3.88 12.60
N ALA A 57 16.43 -3.16 13.73
CA ALA A 57 17.53 -2.48 14.43
C ALA A 57 18.55 -3.47 15.01
N LYS A 58 18.17 -4.74 15.17
CA LYS A 58 19.03 -5.85 15.60
C LYS A 58 19.65 -6.64 14.43
N GLY A 59 19.46 -6.17 13.20
CA GLY A 59 20.03 -6.79 12.00
C GLY A 59 19.19 -7.92 11.39
N GLU A 60 17.90 -8.03 11.74
CA GLU A 60 16.98 -8.96 11.06
C GLU A 60 16.91 -8.65 9.56
N SER A 61 16.95 -9.69 8.72
CA SER A 61 16.85 -9.50 7.27
C SER A 61 15.41 -9.16 6.86
N LEU A 62 15.26 -8.51 5.69
CA LEU A 62 13.93 -8.30 5.10
C LEU A 62 13.19 -9.63 4.90
N GLU A 63 13.92 -10.68 4.51
CA GLU A 63 13.36 -12.02 4.29
C GLU A 63 12.79 -12.61 5.56
N ASP A 64 13.53 -12.55 6.68
CA ASP A 64 13.08 -13.07 7.97
C ASP A 64 11.88 -12.28 8.50
N THR A 65 11.90 -10.95 8.32
CA THR A 65 10.79 -10.07 8.69
C THR A 65 9.51 -10.47 7.94
N VAL A 66 9.61 -10.65 6.62
CA VAL A 66 8.49 -11.03 5.75
C VAL A 66 7.96 -12.43 6.11
N LYS A 67 8.84 -13.42 6.27
CA LYS A 67 8.49 -14.79 6.67
C LYS A 67 7.81 -14.85 8.04
N THR A 68 8.25 -14.02 8.97
CA THR A 68 7.66 -13.96 10.30
C THR A 68 6.27 -13.33 10.25
N LEU A 69 6.12 -12.18 9.59
CA LEU A 69 4.85 -11.46 9.55
C LEU A 69 3.80 -12.14 8.66
N GLU A 70 4.19 -12.89 7.62
CA GLU A 70 3.23 -13.68 6.84
C GLU A 70 2.60 -14.83 7.65
N CYS A 71 3.26 -15.31 8.71
CA CYS A 71 2.70 -16.33 9.59
C CYS A 71 1.57 -15.76 10.47
N TYR A 72 1.62 -14.46 10.76
CA TYR A 72 0.66 -13.76 11.62
C TYR A 72 -0.44 -13.05 10.84
N SER A 73 -0.32 -12.94 9.52
CA SER A 73 -1.21 -12.13 8.69
C SER A 73 -1.72 -12.85 7.44
N ASP A 74 -2.86 -12.38 6.93
CA ASP A 74 -3.44 -12.85 5.68
C ASP A 74 -2.93 -12.06 4.47
N VAL A 75 -2.43 -10.83 4.68
CA VAL A 75 -1.92 -9.93 3.64
C VAL A 75 -0.88 -8.97 4.22
N LEU A 76 0.16 -8.68 3.45
CA LEU A 76 1.19 -7.72 3.80
C LEU A 76 1.05 -6.46 2.94
N VAL A 77 1.12 -5.30 3.57
CA VAL A 77 1.27 -4.00 2.89
C VAL A 77 2.66 -3.49 3.22
N MET A 78 3.48 -3.28 2.20
CA MET A 78 4.88 -2.94 2.40
C MET A 78 5.25 -1.64 1.69
N ARG A 79 5.99 -0.78 2.41
CA ARG A 79 6.64 0.40 1.87
C ARG A 79 8.11 0.43 2.27
N HIS A 80 9.00 0.59 1.30
CA HIS A 80 10.44 0.43 1.51
C HIS A 80 11.26 1.47 0.72
N PRO A 81 12.36 2.03 1.26
CA PRO A 81 13.15 3.05 0.55
C PRO A 81 13.91 2.51 -0.67
N THR A 82 14.23 1.22 -0.69
CA THR A 82 14.93 0.57 -1.81
C THR A 82 13.94 0.10 -2.89
N ALA A 83 14.13 0.54 -4.13
CA ALA A 83 13.39 0.06 -5.29
C ALA A 83 13.58 -1.47 -5.48
N GLY A 84 12.51 -2.19 -5.80
CA GLY A 84 12.51 -3.64 -5.96
C GLY A 84 12.39 -4.45 -4.67
N ALA A 85 12.53 -3.82 -3.49
CA ALA A 85 12.43 -4.54 -2.21
C ALA A 85 11.05 -5.19 -1.99
N VAL A 86 9.97 -4.52 -2.43
CA VAL A 86 8.62 -5.11 -2.34
C VAL A 86 8.45 -6.28 -3.30
N ARG A 87 9.09 -6.24 -4.48
CA ARG A 87 9.11 -7.37 -5.41
C ARG A 87 9.85 -8.56 -4.82
N GLN A 88 10.96 -8.33 -4.12
CA GLN A 88 11.68 -9.37 -3.38
C GLN A 88 10.80 -9.96 -2.28
N ALA A 89 10.12 -9.14 -1.48
CA ALA A 89 9.18 -9.60 -0.46
C ALA A 89 8.05 -10.45 -1.05
N ALA A 90 7.52 -10.07 -2.21
CA ALA A 90 6.49 -10.83 -2.91
C ALA A 90 6.98 -12.19 -3.45
N MET A 91 8.28 -12.35 -3.72
CA MET A 91 8.87 -13.63 -4.12
C MET A 91 9.08 -14.58 -2.93
N ILE A 92 9.24 -14.00 -1.74
CA ILE A 92 9.47 -14.74 -0.48
C ILE A 92 8.15 -15.17 0.15
N SER A 93 7.18 -14.25 0.19
CA SER A 93 5.89 -14.42 0.85
C SER A 93 4.97 -15.37 0.10
N ARG A 94 4.34 -16.28 0.84
CA ARG A 94 3.22 -17.13 0.41
C ARG A 94 1.88 -16.39 0.49
N LYS A 95 1.83 -15.28 1.22
CA LYS A 95 0.66 -14.40 1.32
C LYS A 95 0.75 -13.24 0.32
N PRO A 96 -0.39 -12.64 -0.08
CA PRO A 96 -0.37 -11.46 -0.94
C PRO A 96 0.45 -10.31 -0.34
N VAL A 97 1.25 -9.64 -1.17
CA VAL A 97 2.03 -8.45 -0.81
C VAL A 97 1.57 -7.28 -1.67
N ILE A 98 1.18 -6.18 -1.02
CA ILE A 98 0.74 -4.95 -1.66
C ILE A 98 1.87 -3.91 -1.58
N ASN A 99 2.27 -3.38 -2.73
CA ASN A 99 3.26 -2.31 -2.82
C ASN A 99 2.63 -0.95 -2.48
N ALA A 100 3.01 -0.41 -1.32
CA ALA A 100 2.65 0.91 -0.82
C ALA A 100 3.76 1.96 -1.09
N GLY A 101 4.70 1.65 -1.98
CA GLY A 101 5.81 2.49 -2.40
C GLY A 101 7.16 1.79 -2.22
N ASP A 102 7.96 1.69 -3.28
CA ASP A 102 9.33 1.17 -3.20
C ASP A 102 10.35 2.16 -3.77
N GLY A 103 10.91 3.02 -2.91
CA GLY A 103 11.89 4.02 -3.29
C GLY A 103 11.39 4.96 -4.39
N ILE A 104 12.17 5.09 -5.47
CA ILE A 104 11.81 5.81 -6.71
C ILE A 104 11.09 4.93 -7.74
N GLY A 105 10.67 3.72 -7.35
CA GLY A 105 9.96 2.77 -8.20
C GLY A 105 8.49 3.13 -8.37
N GLU A 106 7.60 2.28 -7.87
CA GLU A 106 6.16 2.39 -8.14
C GLU A 106 5.33 2.54 -6.86
N HIS A 107 4.11 3.05 -7.02
CA HIS A 107 3.07 3.08 -6.00
C HIS A 107 1.72 2.75 -6.65
N PRO A 108 1.45 1.47 -6.97
CA PRO A 108 0.32 1.07 -7.80
C PRO A 108 -1.04 1.43 -7.22
N THR A 109 -1.21 1.34 -5.90
CA THR A 109 -2.49 1.69 -5.26
C THR A 109 -2.79 3.19 -5.30
N GLN A 110 -1.77 4.05 -5.40
CA GLN A 110 -1.97 5.48 -5.63
C GLN A 110 -2.43 5.72 -7.07
N ALA A 111 -1.80 5.11 -8.06
CA ALA A 111 -2.22 5.23 -9.46
C ALA A 111 -3.66 4.74 -9.68
N LEU A 112 -4.06 3.63 -9.04
CA LEU A 112 -5.44 3.15 -9.06
C LEU A 112 -6.43 4.17 -8.48
N LEU A 113 -6.06 4.82 -7.37
CA LEU A 113 -6.88 5.89 -6.78
C LEU A 113 -6.96 7.11 -7.69
N ASP A 114 -5.87 7.48 -8.35
CA ASP A 114 -5.83 8.62 -9.26
C ASP A 114 -6.74 8.38 -10.47
N VAL A 115 -6.65 7.19 -11.10
CA VAL A 115 -7.56 6.76 -12.18
C VAL A 115 -9.02 6.72 -11.71
N PHE A 116 -9.27 6.21 -10.50
CA PHE A 116 -10.61 6.23 -9.91
C PHE A 116 -11.15 7.64 -9.78
N THR A 117 -10.31 8.58 -9.31
CA THR A 117 -10.69 9.99 -9.13
C THR A 117 -10.99 10.64 -10.48
N ILE A 118 -10.13 10.46 -11.48
CA ILE A 118 -10.37 10.96 -12.85
C ILE A 118 -11.70 10.45 -13.38
N ARG A 119 -11.97 9.14 -13.24
CA ARG A 119 -13.22 8.54 -13.71
C ARG A 119 -14.45 9.09 -12.98
N GLU A 120 -14.37 9.28 -11.67
CA GLU A 120 -15.48 9.84 -10.87
C GLU A 120 -15.77 11.29 -11.23
N GLU A 121 -14.74 12.11 -11.44
CA GLU A 121 -14.89 13.54 -11.70
C GLU A 121 -15.19 13.86 -13.17
N LEU A 122 -14.62 13.11 -14.12
CA LEU A 122 -14.75 13.35 -15.56
C LEU A 122 -15.63 12.34 -16.29
N GLY A 123 -16.12 11.31 -15.61
CA GLY A 123 -16.95 10.23 -16.16
C GLY A 123 -16.20 9.19 -17.00
N THR A 124 -15.01 9.51 -17.51
CA THR A 124 -14.17 8.62 -18.31
C THR A 124 -12.69 8.94 -18.11
N VAL A 125 -11.84 7.94 -18.37
CA VAL A 125 -10.38 8.07 -18.42
C VAL A 125 -9.85 8.02 -19.86
N ASN A 126 -10.73 7.73 -20.83
CA ASN A 126 -10.37 7.58 -22.24
C ASN A 126 -10.49 8.91 -22.98
N GLY A 127 -9.51 9.20 -23.86
CA GLY A 127 -9.54 10.37 -24.73
C GLY A 127 -9.34 11.71 -24.02
N ILE A 128 -8.80 11.68 -22.79
CA ILE A 128 -8.48 12.87 -22.02
C ILE A 128 -7.01 13.24 -22.19
N THR A 129 -6.70 14.53 -22.06
CA THR A 129 -5.32 15.02 -21.98
C THR A 129 -4.95 15.21 -20.51
N VAL A 130 -3.94 14.47 -20.04
CA VAL A 130 -3.42 14.60 -18.67
C VAL A 130 -2.07 15.32 -18.71
N THR A 131 -1.96 16.42 -17.95
CA THR A 131 -0.72 17.19 -17.82
C THR A 131 -0.09 16.92 -16.46
N PHE A 132 1.13 16.41 -16.43
CA PHE A 132 1.92 16.23 -15.21
C PHE A 132 2.82 17.44 -14.96
N VAL A 133 2.84 17.95 -13.73
CA VAL A 133 3.65 19.13 -13.34
C VAL A 133 4.40 18.83 -12.04
N GLY A 134 5.70 19.12 -12.01
CA GLY A 134 6.56 18.93 -10.83
C GLY A 134 7.81 18.09 -11.11
N ASP A 135 8.30 17.38 -10.09
CA ASP A 135 9.45 16.48 -10.22
C ASP A 135 9.04 15.15 -10.89
N LEU A 136 9.13 15.13 -12.22
CA LEU A 136 8.80 13.96 -13.03
C LEU A 136 9.89 12.87 -12.96
N LYS A 137 11.11 13.23 -12.52
CA LYS A 137 12.24 12.29 -12.47
C LYS A 137 12.13 11.37 -11.25
N ASN A 138 11.77 11.90 -10.09
CA ASN A 138 11.71 11.14 -8.84
C ASN A 138 10.27 10.82 -8.37
N GLY A 139 9.26 11.33 -9.07
CA GLY A 139 7.85 11.13 -8.72
C GLY A 139 7.32 9.72 -9.01
N ARG A 140 7.53 8.76 -8.09
CA ARG A 140 7.01 7.37 -8.21
C ARG A 140 5.51 7.27 -8.53
N THR A 141 4.71 8.22 -8.05
CA THR A 141 3.26 8.27 -8.32
C THR A 141 2.98 8.66 -9.77
N VAL A 142 3.75 9.60 -10.32
CA VAL A 142 3.70 10.01 -11.73
C VAL A 142 4.10 8.84 -12.62
N HIS A 143 5.19 8.14 -12.29
CA HIS A 143 5.63 6.96 -13.04
C HIS A 143 4.55 5.89 -13.09
N SER A 144 3.90 5.63 -11.96
CA SER A 144 2.83 4.62 -11.85
C SER A 144 1.59 5.02 -12.64
N LEU A 145 1.15 6.28 -12.53
CA LEU A 145 -0.04 6.77 -13.24
C LEU A 145 0.18 6.85 -14.75
N ALA A 146 1.35 7.33 -15.19
CA ALA A 146 1.70 7.42 -16.60
C ALA A 146 1.80 6.04 -17.30
N ARG A 147 2.11 4.97 -16.56
CA ARG A 147 2.08 3.60 -17.09
C ARG A 147 0.68 2.99 -17.14
N LEU A 148 -0.22 3.48 -16.29
CA LEU A 148 -1.57 2.93 -16.14
C LEU A 148 -2.59 3.59 -17.10
N LEU A 149 -2.35 4.86 -17.45
CA LEU A 149 -3.07 5.59 -18.50
C LEU A 149 -2.59 5.14 -19.89
#